data_AF-B8IT52-F1
#
_entry.id   AF-B8IT52-F1
#
_cell.length_a   1.000
_cell.length_b   1.000
_cell.length_c   1.000
_cell.angle_alpha   90.00
_cell.angle_beta   90.00
_cell.angle_gamma   90.00
#
_symmetry.space_group_name_H-M   'P 1'
#
loop_
_entity.id
_entity.type
_entity.pdbx_description
1 polymer ?
#
loop_
_entity_poly.entity_id
_entity_poly.type
_entity_poly.pdbx_seq_one_letter_code
_entity_poly.pdbx_strand_id
1 'polypeptide(L)'
;MIRLLKHVLIEYGPDRDAHIEAAAAAILETFPEAEIEVAQGLLDDDLLLEVRIPISRMGEWPAVSRRAHAFSPAGMAVSLHARSAPA
;
A
#
# COMPACT_ATOMS: atom_id res chain seq x y z
N MET A 1 1.18 28.91 1.31
CA MET A 1 -0.02 28.06 1.46
C MET A 1 0.43 26.71 1.97
N ILE A 2 -0.08 26.23 3.09
CA ILE A 2 0.36 24.96 3.71
C ILE A 2 -0.53 23.83 3.18
N ARG A 3 0.06 22.69 2.81
CA ARG A 3 -0.66 21.45 2.43
C ARG A 3 -0.42 20.37 3.49
N LEU A 4 -1.48 19.73 3.94
CA LEU A 4 -1.43 18.62 4.89
C LEU A 4 -1.63 17.30 4.14
N LEU A 5 -0.63 16.44 4.19
CA LEU A 5 -0.62 15.15 3.52
C LEU A 5 -0.47 14.02 4.55
N LYS A 6 -1.23 12.95 4.35
CA LYS A 6 -0.99 11.67 5.01
C LYS A 6 0.10 10.94 4.22
N HIS A 7 1.21 10.65 4.88
CA HIS A 7 2.24 9.76 4.34
C HIS A 7 1.88 8.30 4.68
N VAL A 8 1.88 7.45 3.67
CA VAL A 8 1.62 6.01 3.75
C VAL A 8 2.81 5.27 3.19
N LEU A 9 3.23 4.23 3.90
CA LEU A 9 4.31 3.34 3.51
C LEU A 9 3.73 1.93 3.31
N ILE A 10 3.98 1.32 2.14
CA ILE A 10 3.59 -0.07 1.85
C ILE A 10 4.84 -0.87 1.47
N GLU A 11 5.18 -1.86 2.29
CA GLU A 11 6.36 -2.71 2.09
C GLU A 11 6.05 -3.95 1.26
N TYR A 12 7.00 -4.34 0.42
CA TYR A 12 6.91 -5.54 -0.40
C TYR A 12 8.21 -6.38 -0.37
N GLY A 13 8.07 -7.67 -0.03
CA GLY A 13 9.13 -8.70 -0.07
C GLY A 13 9.35 -9.34 -1.46
N PRO A 14 10.41 -10.16 -1.69
CA PRO A 14 11.04 -10.55 -2.98
C PRO A 14 10.16 -10.70 -4.24
N ASP A 15 10.67 -10.32 -5.43
CA ASP A 15 10.06 -10.50 -6.76
C ASP A 15 8.64 -9.92 -6.98
N ARG A 16 8.48 -8.61 -6.82
CA ARG A 16 7.17 -7.96 -6.54
C ARG A 16 6.87 -6.71 -7.35
N ASP A 17 7.63 -6.43 -8.40
CA ASP A 17 7.46 -5.24 -9.24
C ASP A 17 6.02 -5.12 -9.78
N ALA A 18 5.44 -6.23 -10.27
CA ALA A 18 4.06 -6.27 -10.74
C ALA A 18 3.02 -5.94 -9.63
N HIS A 19 3.32 -6.28 -8.38
CA HIS A 19 2.44 -5.96 -7.24
C HIS A 19 2.53 -4.49 -6.84
N ILE A 20 3.73 -3.90 -6.92
CA ILE A 20 3.95 -2.47 -6.71
C ILE A 20 3.19 -1.67 -7.76
N GLU A 21 3.29 -2.04 -9.03
CA GLU A 21 2.55 -1.41 -10.13
C GLU A 21 1.03 -1.51 -9.94
N ALA A 22 0.52 -2.71 -9.59
CA ALA A 22 -0.91 -2.92 -9.35
C ALA A 22 -1.43 -2.09 -8.18
N ALA A 23 -0.66 -1.99 -7.10
CA ALA A 23 -1.04 -1.18 -5.95
C ALA A 23 -0.99 0.32 -6.27
N ALA A 24 0.04 0.79 -6.98
CA ALA A 24 0.13 2.17 -7.43
C ALA A 24 -1.07 2.53 -8.33
N ALA A 25 -1.46 1.66 -9.26
CA ALA A 25 -2.63 1.86 -10.11
C ALA A 25 -3.94 1.96 -9.29
N ALA A 26 -4.16 1.06 -8.32
CA ALA A 26 -5.34 1.09 -7.46
C ALA A 26 -5.42 2.36 -6.59
N ILE A 27 -4.26 2.88 -6.17
CA ILE A 27 -4.14 4.12 -5.41
C ILE A 27 -4.45 5.32 -6.30
N LEU A 28 -3.84 5.42 -7.48
CA LEU A 28 -4.07 6.52 -8.42
C LEU A 28 -5.49 6.56 -8.98
N GLU A 29 -6.16 5.41 -9.11
CA GLU A 29 -7.58 5.34 -9.47
C GLU A 29 -8.46 6.10 -8.45
N THR A 30 -8.10 6.03 -7.17
CA THR A 30 -8.87 6.68 -6.10
C THR A 30 -8.37 8.09 -5.83
N PHE A 31 -7.06 8.26 -5.80
CA PHE A 31 -6.34 9.51 -5.49
C PHE A 31 -5.47 9.91 -6.68
N PRO A 32 -6.04 10.43 -7.77
CA PRO A 32 -5.26 10.86 -8.94
C PRO A 32 -4.24 11.97 -8.62
N GLU A 33 -4.45 12.68 -7.52
CA GLU A 33 -3.54 13.70 -7.00
C GLU A 33 -2.46 13.16 -6.04
N ALA A 34 -2.42 11.84 -5.79
CA ALA A 34 -1.42 11.25 -4.91
C ALA A 34 -0.02 11.32 -5.53
N GLU A 35 0.96 11.67 -4.69
CA GLU A 35 2.36 11.56 -5.07
C GLU A 35 2.83 10.17 -4.66
N ILE A 36 3.42 9.43 -5.60
CA ILE A 36 3.85 8.04 -5.43
C ILE A 36 5.32 7.92 -5.79
N GLU A 37 6.08 7.26 -4.94
CA GLU A 37 7.51 7.02 -5.11
C GLU A 37 7.86 5.58 -4.71
N VAL A 38 8.73 4.92 -5.47
CA VAL A 38 9.27 3.62 -5.09
C VAL A 38 10.64 3.86 -4.46
N ALA A 39 10.79 3.45 -3.21
CA ALA A 39 12.01 3.60 -2.42
C ALA A 39 12.53 2.23 -1.95
N GLN A 40 13.77 2.20 -1.46
CA GLN A 40 14.32 1.01 -0.82
C GLN A 40 13.63 0.78 0.54
N GLY A 41 13.24 -0.47 0.82
CA GLY A 41 12.68 -0.90 2.09
C GLY A 41 13.73 -0.99 3.20
N LEU A 42 13.29 -1.43 4.39
CA LEU A 42 14.17 -1.58 5.56
C LEU A 42 15.17 -2.73 5.44
N LEU A 43 14.86 -3.73 4.60
CA LEU A 43 15.73 -4.86 4.29
C LEU A 43 16.37 -4.66 2.91
N ASP A 44 17.57 -5.22 2.72
CA ASP A 44 18.40 -4.97 1.53
C ASP A 44 17.69 -5.25 0.21
N ASP A 45 16.83 -6.26 0.18
CA ASP A 45 16.10 -6.65 -1.02
C ASP A 45 14.71 -6.03 -1.12
N ASP A 46 14.19 -5.39 -0.06
CA ASP A 46 12.82 -4.92 0.02
C ASP A 46 12.61 -3.60 -0.71
N LEU A 47 11.39 -3.45 -1.23
CA LEU A 47 10.94 -2.22 -1.85
C LEU A 47 9.74 -1.67 -1.08
N LEU A 48 9.68 -0.34 -1.06
CA LEU A 48 8.67 0.44 -0.40
C LEU A 48 7.95 1.31 -1.42
N LEU A 49 6.62 1.29 -1.37
CA LEU A 49 5.79 2.28 -2.06
C LEU A 49 5.44 3.39 -1.07
N GLU A 50 6.03 4.56 -1.29
CA GLU A 50 5.70 5.79 -0.57
C GLU A 50 4.55 6.50 -1.27
N VAL A 51 3.50 6.82 -0.50
CA VAL A 51 2.29 7.47 -1.04
C VAL A 51 1.92 8.66 -0.16
N ARG A 52 1.75 9.83 -0.78
CA ARG A 52 1.35 11.07 -0.11
C ARG A 52 -0.05 11.46 -0.58
N ILE A 53 -1.01 11.47 0.34
CA ILE A 53 -2.44 11.66 0.04
C ILE A 53 -2.95 12.90 0.79
N PRO A 54 -3.79 13.76 0.20
CA PRO A 54 -4.43 14.86 0.91
C PRO A 54 -5.18 14.38 2.16
N ILE A 55 -4.93 15.00 3.31
CA ILE A 55 -5.53 14.58 4.58
C ILE A 55 -7.07 14.63 4.56
N SER A 56 -7.64 15.51 3.74
CA SER A 56 -9.09 15.64 3.53
C SER A 56 -9.75 14.38 2.98
N ARG A 57 -8.98 13.49 2.34
CA ARG A 57 -9.45 12.25 1.72
C ARG A 57 -9.04 10.99 2.49
N MET A 58 -8.46 11.15 3.69
CA MET A 58 -8.00 10.03 4.51
C MET A 58 -9.12 9.04 4.87
N GLY A 59 -10.38 9.46 4.88
CA GLY A 59 -11.53 8.57 5.10
C GLY A 59 -11.69 7.47 4.04
N GLU A 60 -11.17 7.68 2.82
CA GLU A 60 -11.23 6.71 1.72
C GLU A 60 -10.09 5.66 1.83
N TRP A 61 -9.03 5.97 2.58
CA TRP A 61 -7.83 5.15 2.70
C TRP A 61 -8.08 3.70 3.12
N PRO A 62 -8.95 3.37 4.12
CA PRO A 62 -9.15 1.99 4.55
C PRO A 62 -9.70 1.06 3.45
N ALA A 63 -10.46 1.59 2.48
CA ALA A 63 -10.95 0.80 1.35
C ALA A 63 -9.84 0.54 0.32
N VAL A 64 -9.03 1.57 0.04
CA VAL A 64 -7.90 1.47 -0.90
C VAL A 64 -6.80 0.59 -0.34
N SER A 65 -6.44 0.76 0.94
CA SER A 65 -5.46 -0.04 1.66
C SER A 65 -5.77 -1.54 1.57
N ARG A 66 -7.04 -1.94 1.74
CA ARG A 66 -7.44 -3.36 1.59
C ARG A 66 -7.21 -3.89 0.18
N ARG A 67 -7.48 -3.09 -0.86
CA ARG A 67 -7.19 -3.47 -2.25
C ARG A 67 -5.68 -3.54 -2.50
N ALA A 68 -4.93 -2.53 -2.07
CA ALA A 68 -3.47 -2.47 -2.23
C ALA A 68 -2.75 -3.63 -1.50
N HIS A 69 -3.19 -4.00 -0.29
CA HIS A 69 -2.64 -5.13 0.47
C HIS A 69 -3.01 -6.50 -0.09
N ALA A 70 -4.14 -6.62 -0.83
CA ALA A 70 -4.48 -7.88 -1.49
C ALA A 70 -3.42 -8.30 -2.53
N PHE A 71 -2.63 -7.34 -3.01
CA PHE A 71 -1.51 -7.58 -3.92
C PHE A 71 -0.18 -7.85 -3.20
N SER A 72 -0.11 -7.74 -1.86
CA SER A 72 1.11 -8.05 -1.11
C SER A 72 1.12 -9.52 -0.66
N PRO A 73 2.24 -10.28 -0.84
CA PRO A 73 2.35 -11.65 -0.34
C PRO A 73 2.20 -11.74 1.19
N ALA A 74 2.54 -10.68 1.93
CA ALA A 74 2.29 -10.59 3.37
C ALA A 74 0.78 -10.50 3.71
N GLY A 75 -0.02 -9.83 2.87
CA GLY A 75 -1.48 -9.77 3.01
C GLY A 75 -2.15 -11.13 2.80
N MET A 76 -1.56 -11.98 1.95
CA MET A 76 -1.99 -13.36 1.74
C MET A 76 -1.68 -14.25 2.96
N ALA A 77 -0.53 -14.06 3.61
CA ALA A 77 -0.16 -14.77 4.84
C ALA A 77 -1.08 -14.41 6.03
N VAL A 78 -1.45 -13.13 6.19
CA VAL A 78 -2.39 -12.68 7.23
C VAL A 78 -3.81 -13.20 6.96
N SER A 79 -4.22 -13.25 5.68
CA SER A 79 -5.54 -13.79 5.29
C SER A 79 -5.66 -15.31 5.45
N LEU A 80 -4.57 -16.06 5.28
CA LEU A 80 -4.52 -17.49 5.56
C LEU A 80 -4.60 -17.78 7.06
N HIS A 81 -3.88 -17.02 7.90
CA HIS A 81 -3.92 -17.20 9.36
C HIS A 81 -5.29 -16.87 9.98
N ALA A 82 -6.02 -15.89 9.43
CA ALA A 82 -7.36 -15.53 9.92
C ALA A 82 -8.43 -16.62 9.61
N ARG A 83 -8.20 -17.53 8.67
CA ARG A 83 -9.10 -18.66 8.36
C ARG A 83 -8.83 -19.91 9.21
N SER A 84 -7.79 -19.91 10.05
CA SER A 84 -7.36 -21.09 10.82
C SER A 84 -7.69 -21.02 12.31
N ALA A 85 -8.48 -20.05 12.78
CA ALA A 85 -8.97 -20.06 14.15
C ALA A 85 -10.10 -21.12 14.30
N PRO A 86 -9.95 -22.15 15.17
CA PRO A 86 -11.03 -23.09 15.43
C PRO A 86 -12.19 -22.39 16.17
N ALA A 87 -13.40 -22.88 15.90
CA ALA A 87 -14.66 -22.44 16.49
C ALA A 87 -14.75 -22.66 18.01
#